data_AF-A0A381R2A0-F1
#
_entry.id   AF-A0A381R2A0-F1
#
_cell.length_a   1.000
_cell.length_b   1.000
_cell.length_c   1.000
_cell.angle_alpha   90.00
_cell.angle_beta   90.00
_cell.angle_gamma   90.00
#
_symmetry.space_group_name_H-M   'P 1'
#
loop_
_entity.id
_entity.type
_entity.pdbx_description
1 polymer ?
#
loop_
_entity_poly.entity_id
_entity_poly.type
_entity_poly.pdbx_seq_one_letter_code
_entity_poly.pdbx_strand_id
1 'polypeptide(L)' 'MKKKLLILFAFSLTLTSCDAFKVEPNVTIKNDINLTIDGENVDGIQGKWIITSEEKKENGKDIIIITIEKNELD' A
#
# COMPACT_ATOMS: atom_id res chain seq x y z
N MET A 1 -31.80 14.99 44.70
CA MET A 1 -31.53 15.48 43.32
C MET A 1 -30.08 15.26 42.89
N LYS A 2 -29.08 15.60 43.73
CA LYS A 2 -27.64 15.45 43.42
C LYS A 2 -27.19 14.04 42.97
N LYS A 3 -27.67 12.96 43.61
CA LYS A 3 -27.33 11.58 43.23
C LYS A 3 -27.83 11.15 41.84
N LYS A 4 -29.05 11.58 41.45
CA LYS A 4 -29.62 11.26 40.12
C LYS A 4 -28.84 11.97 39.01
N LEU A 5 -28.39 13.20 39.27
CA LEU A 5 -27.57 13.97 38.34
C LEU A 5 -26.20 13.34 38.12
N LEU A 6 -25.61 12.78 39.19
CA LEU A 6 -24.30 12.12 39.14
C LEU A 6 -24.35 10.80 38.36
N ILE A 7 -25.44 10.04 38.49
CA ILE A 7 -25.70 8.82 37.70
C ILE A 7 -25.90 9.16 36.22
N LEU A 8 -26.64 10.23 35.91
CA LEU A 8 -26.87 10.67 34.54
C LEU A 8 -25.57 11.12 33.85
N PHE A 9 -24.70 11.82 34.60
CA PHE A 9 -23.38 12.23 34.14
C PHE A 9 -22.48 11.02 33.86
N ALA A 10 -22.42 10.05 34.77
CA ALA A 10 -21.65 8.82 34.57
C ALA A 10 -22.14 8.02 33.34
N PHE A 11 -23.46 7.96 33.10
CA PHE A 11 -24.03 7.28 31.94
C PHE A 11 -23.63 7.96 30.62
N SER A 12 -23.61 9.30 30.58
CA SER A 12 -23.20 10.06 29.39
C SER A 12 -21.74 9.84 28.98
N LEU A 13 -20.85 9.55 29.93
CA LEU A 13 -19.44 9.24 29.67
C LEU A 13 -19.24 7.85 29.06
N THR A 14 -20.16 6.90 29.31
CA THR A 14 -20.08 5.56 28.71
C THR A 14 -20.47 5.57 27.22
N LEU A 15 -21.32 6.51 26.81
CA LEU A 15 -21.85 6.62 25.44
C LEU A 15 -20.85 7.24 24.45
N THR A 16 -19.81 7.92 24.91
CA THR A 16 -18.78 8.52 24.04
C THR A 16 -17.61 7.58 23.75
N SER A 17 -17.51 6.45 24.45
CA SER A 17 -16.33 5.57 24.41
C SER A 17 -16.11 4.87 23.06
N CYS A 18 -17.16 4.63 22.28
CA CYS A 18 -17.07 3.84 21.04
C CYS A 18 -16.64 4.67 19.82
N ASP A 19 -16.84 6.00 19.84
CA ASP A 19 -16.48 6.92 18.75
C ASP A 19 -15.35 7.89 19.10
N ALA A 20 -15.07 8.14 20.40
CA ALA A 20 -13.99 9.04 20.83
C ALA A 20 -12.59 8.48 20.58
N PHE A 21 -12.47 7.15 20.42
CA PHE A 21 -11.24 6.46 20.05
C PHE A 21 -11.35 5.85 18.65
N LYS A 22 -11.73 6.67 17.66
CA LYS A 22 -11.51 6.33 16.26
C LYS A 22 -10.00 6.27 16.00
N VAL A 23 -9.43 5.10 16.27
CA VAL A 23 -8.10 4.73 15.81
C VAL A 23 -8.22 4.60 14.30
N GLU A 24 -7.64 5.53 13.56
CA GLU A 24 -7.44 5.37 12.12
C GLU A 24 -6.21 4.48 11.93
N PRO A 25 -6.36 3.19 11.60
CA PRO A 25 -5.21 2.34 11.39
C PRO A 25 -4.44 2.85 10.17
N ASN A 26 -3.19 3.25 10.35
CA ASN A 26 -2.30 3.56 9.24
C ASN A 26 -1.85 2.23 8.61
N VAL A 27 -2.59 1.80 7.57
CA VAL A 27 -2.26 0.60 6.81
C VAL A 27 -1.34 1.00 5.67
N THR A 28 -0.08 0.60 5.74
CA THR A 28 0.88 0.72 4.63
C THR A 28 0.91 -0.59 3.85
N ILE A 29 0.64 -0.55 2.54
CA ILE A 29 0.73 -1.71 1.65
C ILE A 29 2.08 -1.64 0.92
N LYS A 30 2.87 -2.71 1.04
CA LYS A 30 4.15 -2.86 0.33
C LYS A 30 4.03 -4.00 -0.68
N ASN A 31 4.28 -3.71 -1.95
CA ASN A 31 4.30 -4.69 -3.03
C ASN A 31 5.73 -4.77 -3.57
N ASP A 32 6.36 -5.94 -3.48
CA ASP A 32 7.71 -6.20 -3.97
C ASP A 32 7.65 -7.19 -5.16
N ILE A 33 8.31 -6.87 -6.28
CA ILE A 33 8.45 -7.76 -7.44
C ILE A 33 9.92 -8.20 -7.52
N ASN A 34 10.18 -9.51 -7.40
CA ASN A 34 11.53 -10.07 -7.46
C ASN A 34 11.70 -10.91 -8.73
N LEU A 35 12.68 -10.56 -9.56
CA LEU A 35 13.07 -11.34 -10.74
C LEU A 35 14.38 -12.07 -10.44
N THR A 36 14.38 -13.39 -10.56
CA THR A 36 15.59 -14.23 -10.39
C THR A 36 15.92 -14.88 -11.73
N ILE A 37 17.19 -14.85 -12.11
CA ILE A 37 17.67 -15.46 -13.34
C ILE A 37 18.85 -16.37 -13.00
N ASP A 38 18.85 -17.55 -13.60
CA ASP A 38 19.83 -18.60 -13.35
C ASP A 38 21.20 -18.32 -13.99
N GLY A 39 22.23 -18.95 -13.42
CA GLY A 39 23.65 -18.76 -13.75
C GLY A 39 24.00 -18.97 -15.22
N GLU A 40 23.29 -19.85 -15.92
CA GLU A 40 23.58 -20.21 -17.31
C GLU A 40 23.31 -19.07 -18.29
N ASN A 41 22.46 -18.11 -17.93
CA ASN A 41 22.06 -16.98 -18.78
C ASN A 41 22.61 -15.62 -18.29
N VAL A 42 23.44 -15.61 -17.24
CA VAL A 42 23.92 -14.37 -16.58
C VAL A 42 24.74 -13.49 -17.52
N ASP A 43 25.57 -14.07 -18.38
CA ASP A 43 26.39 -13.31 -19.33
C ASP A 43 25.53 -12.52 -20.34
N GLY A 44 24.36 -13.08 -20.71
CA GLY A 44 23.38 -12.41 -21.58
C GLY A 44 22.60 -11.30 -20.86
N ILE A 45 22.63 -11.25 -19.53
CA ILE A 45 21.82 -10.35 -18.70
C ILE A 45 22.64 -9.28 -17.99
N GLN A 46 23.94 -9.50 -17.80
CA GLN A 46 24.82 -8.43 -17.32
C GLN A 46 24.79 -7.24 -18.27
N GLY A 47 24.57 -6.06 -17.71
CA GLY A 47 24.46 -4.82 -18.47
C GLY A 47 23.66 -3.76 -17.75
N LYS A 48 23.51 -2.62 -18.41
CA LYS A 48 22.64 -1.55 -17.96
C LYS A 48 21.21 -1.87 -18.39
N TRP A 49 20.27 -1.72 -17.48
CA TRP A 49 18.85 -1.95 -17.74
C TRP A 49 18.09 -0.64 -17.62
N ILE A 50 17.11 -0.45 -18.49
CA ILE A 50 16.15 0.64 -18.41
C ILE A 50 14.83 0.01 -17.96
N ILE A 51 14.33 0.50 -16.83
CA ILE A 51 13.03 0.08 -16.29
C ILE A 51 12.10 1.27 -16.45
N THR A 52 11.01 1.07 -17.17
CA THR A 52 9.95 2.07 -17.35
C THR A 52 8.62 1.53 -16.88
N SER A 53 7.74 2.45 -16.49
CA SER A 53 6.38 2.12 -16.07
C SER A 53 5.38 3.04 -16.76
N GLU A 54 4.29 2.48 -17.27
CA GLU A 54 3.18 3.22 -17.86
C GLU A 54 1.87 2.78 -17.18
N GLU A 55 1.02 3.77 -16.89
CA GLU A 55 -0.34 3.53 -16.38
C GLU A 55 -1.34 3.72 -17.51
N LYS A 56 -2.21 2.73 -17.72
CA LYS A 56 -3.27 2.78 -18.73
C LYS A 56 -4.60 2.40 -18.10
N LYS A 57 -5.67 3.08 -18.52
CA LYS A 57 -7.05 2.73 -18.15
C LYS A 57 -7.74 2.09 -19.36
N GLU A 58 -8.11 0.82 -19.24
CA GLU A 58 -8.74 0.06 -20.34
C GLU A 58 -9.97 -0.69 -19.81
N ASN A 59 -11.13 -0.50 -20.45
CA ASN A 59 -12.42 -1.05 -20.02
C ASN A 59 -12.74 -0.78 -18.54
N GLY A 60 -12.36 0.41 -18.04
CA GLY A 60 -12.57 0.83 -16.65
C GLY A 60 -11.60 0.22 -15.63
N LYS A 61 -10.61 -0.59 -16.06
CA LYS A 61 -9.58 -1.16 -15.20
C LYS A 61 -8.28 -0.38 -15.33
N ASP A 62 -7.62 -0.15 -14.20
CA ASP A 62 -6.28 0.44 -14.16
C ASP A 62 -5.24 -0.67 -14.36
N ILE A 63 -4.36 -0.48 -15.34
CA ILE A 63 -3.34 -1.44 -15.76
C ILE A 63 -1.99 -0.72 -15.65
N ILE A 64 -1.03 -1.32 -14.95
CA ILE A 64 0.34 -0.84 -14.87
C ILE A 64 1.20 -1.77 -15.73
N ILE A 65 1.86 -1.21 -16.74
CA ILE A 65 2.78 -1.91 -17.62
C ILE A 65 4.19 -1.57 -17.16
N ILE A 66 4.95 -2.57 -16.73
CA ILE A 66 6.36 -2.42 -16.37
C ILE A 66 7.19 -3.05 -17.49
N THR A 67 8.04 -2.25 -18.12
CA THR A 67 8.92 -2.70 -19.20
C THR A 67 10.36 -2.70 -18.70
N ILE A 68 11.07 -3.79 -18.94
CA ILE A 68 12.48 -3.98 -18.57
C ILE A 68 13.25 -4.25 -19.85
N GLU A 69 14.08 -3.31 -20.26
CA GLU A 69 14.86 -3.38 -21.50
C GLU A 69 16.36 -3.37 -21.19
N LYS A 70 17.11 -4.26 -21.85
CA LYS A 70 18.58 -4.26 -21.78
C LYS A 70 19.06 -3.11 -22.67
N ASN A 71 19.82 -2.19 -22.08
CA ASN A 71 20.46 -1.13 -22.84
C ASN A 71 21.70 -1.71 -23.52
N GLU A 72 21.62 -1.88 -24.84
CA GLU A 72 22.79 -2.17 -25.68
C GLU A 72 23.59 -0.87 -25.80
N LEU A 73 24.63 -0.72 -24.99
CA LEU A 73 25.63 0.31 -25.23
C LEU A 73 26.42 -0.13 -26.47
N ASP A 74 26.22 0.58 -27.58
CA ASP A 74 27.10 0.53 -28.76
C ASP A 74 28.59 0.74 -28.39
#